data_AF-A0A4P5YX37-F1
#
_entry.id   AF-A0A4P5YX37-F1
#
_cell.length_a   1.000
_cell.length_b   1.000
_cell.length_c   1.000
_cell.angle_alpha   90.00
_cell.angle_beta   90.00
_cell.angle_gamma   90.00
#
_symmetry.space_group_name_H-M   'P 1'
#
loop_
_entity.id
_entity.type
_entity.pdbx_description
1 polymer ?
#
loop_
_entity_poly.entity_id
_entity_poly.type
_entity_poly.pdbx_seq_one_letter_code
_entity_poly.pdbx_strand_id
1 'polypeptide(L)' 'MSTVAEIKAAIDQLSLPERCELEALLHPFEDDAWDVQMKRDAAAGKFEALNDEAEAGHTAGMTNPLAEILRE' A
#
# COMPACT_ATOMS: atom_id res chain seq x y z
N MET A 1 -27.04 2.67 19.06
CA MET A 1 -25.95 1.70 18.85
C MET A 1 -26.06 1.24 17.41
N SER A 2 -24.98 1.34 16.64
CA SER A 2 -24.93 0.71 15.31
C SER A 2 -24.63 -0.78 15.48
N THR A 3 -25.28 -1.60 14.69
CA THR A 3 -25.01 -3.04 14.56
C THR A 3 -23.81 -3.27 13.65
N VAL A 4 -23.19 -4.45 13.75
CA VAL A 4 -22.12 -4.86 12.82
C VAL A 4 -22.60 -4.85 11.37
N ALA A 5 -23.87 -5.19 11.12
CA ALA A 5 -24.45 -5.15 9.79
C ALA A 5 -24.55 -3.71 9.22
N GLU A 6 -24.95 -2.75 10.06
CA GLU A 6 -25.00 -1.33 9.67
C GLU A 6 -23.61 -0.74 9.42
N ILE A 7 -22.62 -1.14 10.22
CA ILE A 7 -21.22 -0.74 10.01
C ILE A 7 -20.71 -1.29 8.67
N LYS A 8 -20.96 -2.57 8.36
CA LYS A 8 -20.57 -3.16 7.08
C LYS A 8 -21.22 -2.44 5.89
N ALA A 9 -22.51 -2.14 5.99
CA ALA A 9 -23.21 -1.39 4.94
C ALA A 9 -22.62 0.02 4.74
N ALA A 10 -22.20 0.68 5.82
CA ALA A 10 -21.52 1.98 5.74
C ALA A 10 -20.13 1.87 5.10
N ILE A 11 -19.34 0.84 5.43
CA ILE A 11 -18.03 0.57 4.82
C ILE A 11 -18.15 0.40 3.30
N ASP A 12 -19.20 -0.29 2.84
CA ASP A 12 -19.44 -0.50 1.42
C ASP A 12 -19.65 0.82 0.65
N GLN A 13 -20.09 1.91 1.32
CA GLN A 13 -20.29 3.24 0.73
C GLN A 13 -19.06 4.16 0.79
N LEU A 14 -17.99 3.76 1.48
CA LEU A 14 -16.79 4.59 1.62
C LEU A 14 -16.02 4.68 0.29
N SER A 15 -15.54 5.89 -0.01
CA SER A 15 -14.54 6.12 -1.05
C SER A 15 -13.20 5.46 -0.70
N LEU A 16 -12.32 5.31 -1.69
CA LEU A 16 -11.01 4.70 -1.47
C LEU A 16 -10.18 5.42 -0.38
N PRO A 17 -10.10 6.77 -0.35
CA PRO A 17 -9.41 7.48 0.74
C PRO A 17 -10.02 7.20 2.13
N GLU A 18 -11.35 7.21 2.24
CA GLU A 18 -12.04 6.95 3.52
C GLU A 18 -11.84 5.49 3.98
N ARG A 19 -11.75 4.55 3.05
CA ARG A 19 -11.37 3.16 3.37
C ARG A 19 -9.94 3.09 3.90
N CYS A 20 -8.98 3.81 3.31
CA CYS A 20 -7.62 3.87 3.82
C CYS A 20 -7.56 4.47 5.24
N GLU A 21 -8.33 5.52 5.51
CA GLU A 21 -8.42 6.12 6.85
C GLU A 21 -9.02 5.13 7.87
N LEU A 22 -10.08 4.41 7.48
CA LEU A 22 -10.69 3.38 8.33
C LEU A 22 -9.71 2.23 8.60
N GLU A 23 -8.98 1.77 7.59
CA GLU A 23 -7.97 0.72 7.75
C GLU A 23 -6.87 1.17 8.71
N ALA A 24 -6.37 2.41 8.60
CA ALA A 24 -5.39 2.97 9.54
C ALA A 24 -5.94 3.07 10.98
N LEU A 25 -7.24 3.36 11.14
CA LEU A 25 -7.90 3.38 12.43
C LEU A 25 -8.05 1.99 13.04
N LEU A 26 -8.48 1.01 12.25
CA LEU A 26 -8.72 -0.37 12.70
C LEU A 26 -7.43 -1.14 12.95
N HIS A 27 -6.39 -0.79 12.21
CA HIS A 27 -5.08 -1.41 12.24
C HIS A 27 -4.02 -0.37 12.59
N PRO A 28 -3.98 0.12 13.84
CA PRO A 28 -2.88 0.93 14.34
C PRO A 28 -1.68 0.01 14.58
N PHE A 29 -1.17 -0.62 13.54
CA PHE A 29 0.05 -1.40 13.61
C PHE A 29 1.17 -0.43 13.93
N GLU A 30 1.68 -0.52 15.15
CA GLU A 30 2.95 0.12 15.48
C GLU A 30 4.02 -0.47 14.57
N ASP A 31 4.92 0.39 14.10
CA ASP A 31 6.10 -0.05 13.37
C ASP A 31 6.79 -1.15 14.18
N ASP A 32 6.88 -2.35 13.62
CA ASP A 32 7.65 -3.40 14.25
C ASP A 32 9.15 -3.19 13.97
N ALA A 33 10.00 -4.09 14.48
CA ALA A 33 11.44 -3.96 14.29
C ALA A 33 11.86 -3.94 12.81
N TRP A 34 11.10 -4.60 11.94
CA TRP A 34 11.34 -4.63 10.51
C TRP A 34 10.94 -3.32 9.85
N ASP A 35 9.79 -2.74 10.21
CA ASP A 35 9.35 -1.43 9.71
C ASP A 35 10.35 -0.32 10.06
N VAL A 36 10.80 -0.28 11.32
CA VAL A 36 11.80 0.71 11.78
C VAL A 36 13.11 0.56 11.00
N GLN A 37 13.55 -0.68 10.77
CA GLN A 37 14.76 -0.94 10.00
C GLN A 37 14.59 -0.50 8.54
N MET A 38 13.46 -0.82 7.91
CA MET A 38 13.19 -0.45 6.52
C MET A 38 13.17 1.06 6.33
N LYS A 39 12.55 1.82 7.25
CA LYS A 39 12.56 3.28 7.24
C LYS A 39 13.98 3.84 7.34
N ARG A 40 14.81 3.30 8.24
CA ARG A 40 16.21 3.71 8.38
C ARG A 40 17.02 3.40 7.13
N ASP A 41 16.87 2.20 6.59
CA ASP A 41 17.61 1.75 5.41
C ASP A 41 17.20 2.55 4.15
N ALA A 42 15.91 2.90 4.01
CA ALA A 42 15.41 3.80 2.98
C ALA A 42 16.01 5.21 3.11
N ALA A 43 16.02 5.78 4.33
CA ALA A 43 16.63 7.09 4.60
C ALA A 43 18.14 7.11 4.36
N ALA A 44 18.80 5.95 4.46
CA ALA A 44 20.22 5.77 4.14
C ALA A 44 20.49 5.53 2.65
N GLY A 45 19.46 5.57 1.78
CA GLY A 45 19.61 5.39 0.34
C GLY A 45 19.88 3.94 -0.09
N LYS A 46 19.70 2.95 0.80
CA LYS A 46 20.05 1.55 0.53
C LYS A 46 19.34 0.95 -0.69
N PHE A 47 18.17 1.50 -1.03
CA PHE A 47 17.33 1.02 -2.13
C PHE A 47 17.49 1.82 -3.42
N GLU A 48 18.33 2.86 -3.46
CA GLU A 48 18.47 3.74 -4.63
C GLU A 48 18.86 2.95 -5.88
N ALA A 49 19.89 2.12 -5.81
CA ALA A 49 20.33 1.32 -6.95
C ALA A 49 19.25 0.37 -7.49
N LEU A 50 18.46 -0.23 -6.60
CA LEU A 50 17.34 -1.12 -6.98
C LEU A 50 16.19 -0.32 -7.61
N ASN A 51 15.91 0.87 -7.09
CA ASN A 51 14.90 1.76 -7.65
C ASN A 51 15.30 2.25 -9.04
N ASP A 52 16.57 2.62 -9.24
CA ASP A 52 17.11 3.03 -10.53
C ASP A 52 17.04 1.90 -11.56
N GLU A 53 17.38 0.67 -11.15
CA GLU A 53 17.25 -0.52 -12.00
C GLU A 53 15.78 -0.78 -12.38
N ALA A 54 14.87 -0.70 -11.43
CA ALA A 54 13.45 -0.87 -11.67
C ALA A 54 12.88 0.19 -12.63
N GLU A 55 13.26 1.45 -12.44
CA GLU A 55 12.85 2.56 -13.31
C GLU A 55 13.41 2.40 -14.73
N ALA A 56 14.67 1.98 -14.86
CA ALA A 56 15.28 1.70 -16.15
C ALA A 56 14.55 0.54 -16.87
N GLY A 57 14.20 -0.52 -16.15
CA GLY A 57 13.42 -1.64 -16.67
C GLY A 57 12.01 -1.22 -17.12
N HIS A 58 11.32 -0.38 -16.33
CA HIS A 58 10.03 0.18 -16.70
C HIS A 58 10.12 1.01 -17.99
N THR A 59 11.09 1.93 -18.05
CA THR A 59 11.35 2.77 -19.24
C THR A 59 11.70 1.94 -20.47
N ALA A 60 12.40 0.81 -20.28
CA ALA A 60 12.72 -0.14 -21.35
C ALA A 60 11.53 -1.01 -21.79
N GLY A 61 10.34 -0.85 -21.18
CA GLY A 61 9.14 -1.62 -21.51
C GLY A 61 9.14 -3.05 -20.95
N MET A 62 9.90 -3.31 -19.89
CA MET A 62 10.00 -4.64 -19.27
C MET A 62 8.90 -4.91 -18.22
N THR A 63 7.95 -3.99 -18.05
CA THR A 63 6.82 -4.14 -17.12
C THR A 63 5.52 -4.43 -17.86
N ASN A 64 4.67 -5.27 -17.28
CA ASN A 64 3.31 -5.46 -17.74
C ASN A 64 2.37 -4.48 -17.03
N PRO A 65 1.38 -3.86 -17.72
CA PRO A 65 0.43 -3.00 -17.04
C PRO A 65 -0.40 -3.79 -16.04
N LEU A 66 -0.58 -3.25 -14.83
CA LEU A 66 -1.29 -3.93 -13.75
C LEU A 66 -2.73 -4.32 -14.15
N ALA A 67 -3.41 -3.45 -14.90
CA ALA A 67 -4.75 -3.70 -15.42
C ALA A 67 -4.82 -4.93 -16.35
N GLU A 68 -3.71 -5.33 -16.97
CA GLU A 68 -3.66 -6.52 -17.81
C GLU A 68 -3.51 -7.81 -17.01
N ILE A 69 -2.85 -7.73 -15.86
CA ILE A 69 -2.61 -8.84 -14.94
C ILE A 69 -3.87 -9.14 -14.11
N LEU A 70 -4.62 -8.10 -13.73
CA LEU A 70 -5.82 -8.21 -12.90
C LEU A 70 -7.11 -8.47 -13.69
N ARG A 71 -7.02 -8.81 -14.99
CA ARG A 71 -8.20 -9.25 -15.76
C ARG A 71 -8.62 -10.63 -15.27
N GLU A 72 -9.79 -10.72 -14.64
CA GLU A 72 -10.54 -11.96 -14.39
C GLU A 72 -11.10 -12.56 -15.69
#